data_AF-A0A8H2M6K4-F1
#
_entry.id   AF-A0A8H2M6K4-F1
#
_cell.length_a   1.000
_cell.length_b   1.000
_cell.length_c   1.000
_cell.angle_alpha   90.00
_cell.angle_beta   90.00
_cell.angle_gamma   90.00
#
_symmetry.space_group_name_H-M   'P 1'
#
loop_
_entity.id
_entity.type
_entity.pdbx_description
1 polymer ?
#
loop_
_entity_poly.entity_id
_entity_poly.type
_entity_poly.pdbx_seq_one_letter_code
_entity_poly.pdbx_strand_id
1 'polypeptide(L)'
;MKKLFPILAILSLLALVACKPQAGPKEAGEKPQKPEISQEKILADLKEADEKDNPYKRGDYIAYSVTMVKELEEDQKTSVLLWVWSQGYSFSQGIFKAESGYSMPMKLVYGSQDGKLQEIIQARDGSEYAPSVLEMAGGDKKLADSLMERPDSQKDYDQLMESLAQDAKAKGLEGFNHKIDQIPGYEKDVIYIKTGPNHIPGTVEIAKKADYDQAKARLGTENWTYCPSVCYHGKTGLALESIIDSFED
;
A
#
# COMPACT_ATOMS: atom_id res chain seq x y z
N MET A 1 -45.27 -80.54 -36.38
CA MET A 1 -46.50 -80.71 -35.58
C MET A 1 -46.60 -79.48 -34.67
N LYS A 2 -47.20 -78.36 -35.07
CA LYS A 2 -48.63 -77.98 -35.04
C LYS A 2 -49.40 -78.40 -33.77
N LYS A 3 -49.93 -77.36 -33.10
CA LYS A 3 -51.03 -77.30 -32.10
C LYS A 3 -50.60 -77.40 -30.63
N LEU A 4 -51.11 -76.64 -29.66
CA LEU A 4 -52.21 -75.65 -29.58
C LEU A 4 -52.08 -74.94 -28.21
N PHE A 5 -52.27 -73.62 -28.14
CA PHE A 5 -52.63 -72.88 -26.90
C PHE A 5 -54.12 -73.05 -26.58
N PRO A 6 -54.54 -72.90 -25.31
CA PRO A 6 -55.43 -71.78 -24.92
C PRO A 6 -55.03 -71.18 -23.53
N ILE A 7 -55.01 -69.85 -23.29
CA ILE A 7 -56.07 -68.80 -23.21
C ILE A 7 -56.74 -68.65 -21.81
N LEU A 8 -56.78 -67.38 -21.34
CA LEU A 8 -57.60 -66.72 -20.29
C LEU A 8 -57.20 -66.92 -18.80
N ALA A 9 -57.22 -65.93 -17.89
CA ALA A 9 -57.80 -64.57 -17.92
C ALA A 9 -57.08 -63.58 -16.96
N ILE A 10 -56.89 -62.35 -17.45
CA ILE A 10 -57.10 -61.01 -16.86
C ILE A 10 -57.10 -60.87 -15.32
N LEU A 11 -56.19 -60.06 -14.78
CA LEU A 11 -56.58 -58.95 -13.91
C LEU A 11 -55.60 -57.77 -13.99
N SER A 12 -56.15 -56.67 -14.48
CA SER A 12 -55.61 -55.32 -14.56
C SER A 12 -55.27 -54.72 -13.21
N LEU A 13 -54.11 -54.10 -13.07
CA LEU A 13 -53.96 -52.92 -12.23
C LEU A 13 -52.97 -51.94 -12.87
N LEU A 14 -53.49 -50.79 -13.31
CA LEU A 14 -52.70 -49.61 -13.60
C LEU A 14 -52.02 -49.14 -12.30
N ALA A 15 -50.71 -48.97 -12.35
CA ALA A 15 -50.01 -48.04 -11.48
C ALA A 15 -49.17 -47.12 -12.38
N LEU A 16 -49.73 -45.94 -12.63
CA LEU A 16 -49.01 -44.76 -13.10
C LEU A 16 -47.95 -44.40 -12.04
N VAL A 17 -46.67 -44.58 -12.36
CA VAL A 17 -45.60 -43.82 -11.71
C VAL A 17 -44.71 -43.26 -12.81
N ALA A 18 -44.67 -41.94 -12.84
CA ALA A 18 -44.11 -41.11 -13.89
C ALA A 18 -42.64 -41.43 -14.20
N CYS A 19 -42.32 -41.48 -15.49
CA CYS A 19 -40.96 -41.31 -15.99
C CYS A 19 -40.39 -40.01 -15.42
N LYS A 20 -39.33 -40.11 -14.63
CA LYS A 20 -38.49 -38.95 -14.30
C LYS A 20 -37.94 -38.39 -15.62
N PRO A 21 -38.12 -37.10 -15.93
CA PRO A 21 -37.51 -36.51 -17.10
C PRO A 21 -35.98 -36.57 -16.98
N GLN A 22 -35.38 -36.99 -18.08
CA GLN A 22 -33.95 -36.95 -18.36
C GLN A 22 -33.40 -35.56 -18.00
N ALA A 23 -32.35 -35.51 -17.18
CA ALA A 23 -31.66 -34.28 -16.86
C ALA A 23 -31.22 -33.61 -18.18
N GLY A 24 -31.74 -32.40 -18.42
CA GLY A 24 -31.33 -31.55 -19.52
C GLY A 24 -29.85 -31.16 -19.41
N PRO A 25 -29.31 -30.45 -20.43
CA PRO A 25 -27.93 -30.00 -20.41
C PRO A 25 -27.68 -29.20 -19.15
N LYS A 26 -26.61 -29.54 -18.42
CA LYS A 26 -26.12 -28.75 -17.29
C LYS A 26 -26.03 -27.29 -17.74
N GLU A 27 -26.63 -26.41 -16.94
CA GLU A 27 -26.48 -24.97 -17.06
C GLU A 27 -25.01 -24.63 -17.30
N ALA A 28 -24.79 -23.70 -18.23
CA ALA A 28 -23.49 -23.14 -18.53
C ALA A 28 -22.81 -22.78 -17.20
N GLY A 29 -21.67 -23.41 -16.95
CA GLY A 29 -20.92 -23.21 -15.71
C GLY A 29 -20.71 -21.72 -15.47
N GLU A 30 -20.87 -21.31 -14.21
CA GLU A 30 -20.33 -20.04 -13.74
C GLU A 30 -18.95 -19.89 -14.33
N LYS A 31 -18.75 -18.84 -15.14
CA LYS A 31 -17.39 -18.45 -15.53
C LYS A 31 -16.63 -18.33 -14.21
N PRO A 32 -15.47 -18.98 -14.05
CA PRO A 32 -14.68 -18.84 -12.83
C PRO A 32 -14.53 -17.35 -12.56
N GLN A 33 -15.03 -16.91 -11.40
CA GLN A 33 -15.01 -15.51 -11.02
C GLN A 33 -13.54 -15.10 -10.94
N LYS A 34 -13.14 -14.16 -11.79
CA LYS A 34 -11.76 -13.67 -11.85
C LYS A 34 -11.38 -13.18 -10.44
N PRO A 35 -10.21 -13.59 -9.90
CA PRO A 35 -9.76 -13.10 -8.61
C PRO A 35 -9.59 -11.57 -8.66
N GLU A 36 -10.19 -10.89 -7.69
CA GLU A 36 -10.10 -9.44 -7.53
C GLU A 36 -8.74 -9.07 -6.93
N ILE A 37 -8.05 -8.08 -7.53
CA ILE A 37 -6.77 -7.57 -7.03
C ILE A 37 -7.05 -6.30 -6.22
N SER A 38 -7.36 -6.49 -4.93
CA SER A 38 -7.64 -5.37 -4.02
C SER A 38 -6.36 -4.69 -3.53
N GLN A 39 -6.50 -3.49 -2.96
CA GLN A 39 -5.39 -2.76 -2.36
C GLN A 39 -4.80 -3.52 -1.15
N GLU A 40 -5.62 -4.18 -0.35
CA GLU A 40 -5.17 -5.02 0.77
C GLU A 40 -4.33 -6.20 0.29
N LYS A 41 -4.73 -6.83 -0.81
CA LYS A 41 -3.96 -7.90 -1.43
C LYS A 41 -2.60 -7.39 -1.93
N ILE A 42 -2.58 -6.27 -2.64
CA ILE A 42 -1.34 -5.63 -3.12
C ILE A 42 -0.39 -5.36 -1.95
N LEU A 43 -0.91 -4.78 -0.86
CA LEU A 43 -0.12 -4.50 0.34
C LEU A 43 0.43 -5.78 0.98
N ALA A 44 -0.34 -6.85 1.04
CA ALA A 44 0.10 -8.13 1.58
C ALA A 44 1.23 -8.74 0.73
N ASP A 45 1.06 -8.75 -0.60
CA ASP A 45 2.06 -9.32 -1.50
C ASP A 45 3.37 -8.50 -1.50
N LEU A 46 3.28 -7.15 -1.43
CA LEU A 46 4.45 -6.28 -1.29
C LEU A 46 5.20 -6.53 0.03
N LYS A 47 4.47 -6.71 1.14
CA LYS A 47 5.07 -7.02 2.44
C LYS A 47 5.79 -8.38 2.42
N GLU A 48 5.17 -9.40 1.83
CA GLU A 48 5.77 -10.72 1.68
C GLU A 48 7.06 -10.66 0.83
N ALA A 49 7.02 -9.93 -0.29
CA ALA A 49 8.18 -9.74 -1.15
C ALA A 49 9.32 -8.99 -0.44
N ASP A 50 9.02 -7.91 0.28
CA ASP A 50 10.01 -7.13 1.02
C ASP A 50 10.61 -7.93 2.19
N GLU A 51 9.85 -8.82 2.83
CA GLU A 51 10.38 -9.71 3.87
C GLU A 51 11.39 -10.72 3.33
N LYS A 52 11.19 -11.17 2.10
CA LYS A 52 12.01 -12.22 1.50
C LYS A 52 13.27 -11.68 0.84
N ASP A 53 13.14 -10.60 0.07
CA ASP A 53 14.11 -10.24 -0.97
C ASP A 53 14.62 -8.78 -0.89
N ASN A 54 14.26 -7.97 0.12
CA ASN A 54 14.71 -6.58 0.24
C ASN A 54 15.96 -6.41 1.14
N PRO A 55 17.18 -6.27 0.57
CA PRO A 55 18.42 -6.14 1.34
C PRO A 55 18.59 -4.76 1.99
N TYR A 56 17.76 -3.79 1.62
CA TYR A 56 17.81 -2.42 2.12
C TYR A 56 16.85 -2.17 3.28
N LYS A 57 16.00 -3.16 3.61
CA LYS A 57 15.07 -3.11 4.73
C LYS A 57 15.82 -2.91 6.04
N ARG A 58 15.61 -1.76 6.68
CA ARG A 58 16.13 -1.40 8.00
C ARG A 58 15.03 -0.85 8.88
N GLY A 59 15.15 -1.07 10.18
CA GLY A 59 14.13 -0.69 11.16
C GLY A 59 13.24 -1.87 11.54
N ASP A 60 12.61 -1.74 12.71
CA ASP A 60 11.75 -2.77 13.29
C ASP A 60 10.32 -2.67 12.80
N TYR A 61 9.93 -1.53 12.23
CA TYR A 61 8.58 -1.22 11.75
C TYR A 61 8.60 -0.81 10.30
N ILE A 62 7.61 -1.26 9.52
CA ILE A 62 7.54 -0.94 8.10
C ILE A 62 6.16 -0.40 7.77
N ALA A 63 6.15 0.73 7.07
CA ALA A 63 4.96 1.39 6.59
C ALA A 63 4.93 1.42 5.08
N TYR A 64 3.73 1.34 4.54
CA TYR A 64 3.46 1.44 3.11
C TYR A 64 2.34 2.44 2.85
N SER A 65 2.53 3.25 1.80
CA SER A 65 1.45 3.88 1.05
C SER A 65 1.46 3.34 -0.37
N VAL A 66 0.26 3.09 -0.91
CA VAL A 66 0.08 2.54 -2.25
C VAL A 66 -1.03 3.30 -2.95
N THR A 67 -0.70 3.90 -4.09
CA THR A 67 -1.66 4.56 -4.96
C THR A 67 -1.72 3.82 -6.29
N MET A 68 -2.85 3.16 -6.56
CA MET A 68 -3.10 2.53 -7.85
C MET A 68 -3.31 3.60 -8.93
N VAL A 69 -2.57 3.50 -10.03
CA VAL A 69 -2.67 4.39 -11.19
C VAL A 69 -3.54 3.76 -12.27
N LYS A 70 -3.27 2.48 -12.61
CA LYS A 70 -4.00 1.79 -13.68
C LYS A 70 -3.91 0.28 -13.54
N GLU A 71 -5.03 -0.40 -13.80
CA GLU A 71 -5.06 -1.83 -14.09
C GLU A 71 -5.10 -2.05 -15.61
N LEU A 72 -4.29 -3.00 -16.10
CA LEU A 72 -4.19 -3.43 -17.49
C LEU A 72 -4.40 -4.93 -17.58
N GLU A 73 -5.26 -5.36 -18.50
CA GLU A 73 -5.48 -6.78 -18.79
C GLU A 73 -4.81 -7.15 -20.11
N GLU A 74 -3.91 -8.13 -20.07
CA GLU A 74 -3.18 -8.62 -21.24
C GLU A 74 -3.15 -10.16 -21.19
N ASP A 75 -3.85 -10.81 -22.13
CA ASP A 75 -3.97 -12.26 -22.23
C ASP A 75 -4.37 -12.95 -20.90
N GLN A 76 -3.45 -13.72 -20.32
CA GLN A 76 -3.62 -14.46 -19.06
C GLN A 76 -3.00 -13.73 -17.86
N LYS A 77 -2.68 -12.44 -18.00
CA LYS A 77 -2.08 -11.61 -16.97
C LYS A 77 -2.92 -10.36 -16.69
N THR A 78 -2.88 -9.93 -15.44
CA THR A 78 -3.40 -8.63 -15.02
C THR A 78 -2.25 -7.86 -14.42
N SER A 79 -1.94 -6.70 -14.99
CA SER A 79 -0.88 -5.81 -14.48
C SER A 79 -1.51 -4.65 -13.72
N VAL A 80 -1.01 -4.38 -12.53
CA VAL A 80 -1.35 -3.18 -11.76
C VAL A 80 -0.15 -2.25 -11.79
N LEU A 81 -0.36 -1.04 -12.28
CA LEU A 81 0.59 0.07 -12.24
C LEU A 81 0.24 0.95 -11.05
N LEU A 82 1.23 1.23 -10.20
CA LEU A 82 1.02 1.94 -8.95
C LEU A 82 2.24 2.78 -8.56
N TRP A 83 2.00 3.76 -7.70
CA TRP A 83 3.03 4.42 -6.92
C TRP A 83 3.11 3.77 -5.54
N VAL A 84 4.32 3.42 -5.10
CA VAL A 84 4.58 2.86 -3.77
C VAL A 84 5.49 3.80 -3.00
N TRP A 85 5.12 4.09 -1.75
CA TRP A 85 6.05 4.60 -0.75
C TRP A 85 6.19 3.55 0.35
N SER A 86 7.38 2.97 0.48
CA SER A 86 7.74 2.10 1.61
C SER A 86 8.76 2.80 2.48
N GLN A 87 8.58 2.73 3.79
CA GLN A 87 9.52 3.31 4.75
C GLN A 87 9.68 2.39 5.97
N GLY A 88 10.92 2.06 6.28
CA GLY A 88 11.30 1.37 7.50
C GLY A 88 11.71 2.34 8.60
N TYR A 89 11.30 2.03 9.83
CA TYR A 89 11.47 2.86 11.01
C TYR A 89 12.05 2.08 12.17
N SER A 90 12.97 2.71 12.91
CA SER A 90 13.29 2.33 14.28
C SER A 90 12.42 3.16 15.25
N PHE A 91 12.30 2.70 16.49
CA PHE A 91 11.54 3.40 17.52
C PHE A 91 12.35 3.50 18.81
N SER A 92 12.45 4.69 19.37
CA SER A 92 13.11 4.93 20.65
C SER A 92 12.46 6.10 21.36
N GLN A 93 12.29 5.98 22.68
CA GLN A 93 11.81 7.07 23.53
C GLN A 93 10.50 7.73 23.06
N GLY A 94 9.58 6.97 22.47
CA GLY A 94 8.32 7.52 21.98
C GLY A 94 8.37 8.11 20.56
N ILE A 95 9.53 8.13 19.91
CA ILE A 95 9.74 8.78 18.61
C ILE A 95 10.19 7.73 17.58
N PHE A 96 9.57 7.76 16.40
CA PHE A 96 10.00 6.96 15.26
C PHE A 96 11.11 7.68 14.49
N LYS A 97 12.06 6.90 13.98
CA LYS A 97 13.13 7.40 13.13
C LYS A 97 13.14 6.62 11.81
N ALA A 98 13.13 7.33 10.70
CA ALA A 98 13.25 6.73 9.38
C ALA A 98 14.67 6.15 9.17
N GLU A 99 14.76 4.86 8.82
CA GLU A 99 16.03 4.13 8.67
C GLU A 99 16.32 3.70 7.23
N SER A 100 15.26 3.45 6.46
CA SER A 100 15.33 3.02 5.07
C SER A 100 14.00 3.29 4.39
N GLY A 101 13.97 3.31 3.07
CA GLY A 101 12.74 3.43 2.32
C GLY A 101 12.97 3.64 0.83
N TYR A 102 11.87 3.62 0.10
CA TYR A 102 11.82 3.96 -1.31
C TYR A 102 10.47 4.59 -1.63
N SER A 103 10.45 5.49 -2.62
CA SER A 103 9.22 6.00 -3.23
C SER A 103 9.39 5.95 -4.73
N MET A 104 8.64 5.07 -5.40
CA MET A 104 8.83 4.81 -6.83
C MET A 104 7.58 4.20 -7.47
N PRO A 105 7.44 4.30 -8.80
CA PRO A 105 6.41 3.58 -9.52
C PRO A 105 6.81 2.10 -9.65
N MET A 106 5.81 1.23 -9.59
CA MET A 106 5.96 -0.22 -9.73
C MET A 106 4.86 -0.80 -10.62
N LYS A 107 5.19 -1.90 -11.28
CA LYS A 107 4.23 -2.78 -11.97
C LYS A 107 4.21 -4.13 -11.30
N LEU A 108 3.04 -4.51 -10.81
CA LEU A 108 2.78 -5.84 -10.25
C LEU A 108 2.03 -6.67 -11.28
N VAL A 109 2.55 -7.83 -11.62
CA VAL A 109 1.95 -8.72 -12.63
C VAL A 109 1.35 -9.93 -11.93
N TYR A 110 0.05 -10.12 -12.12
CA TYR A 110 -0.73 -11.20 -11.53
C TYR A 110 -1.20 -12.19 -12.60
N GLY A 111 -1.30 -13.47 -12.24
CA GLY A 111 -1.97 -14.46 -13.08
C GLY A 111 -3.48 -14.23 -13.09
N SER A 112 -4.09 -14.05 -14.26
CA SER A 112 -5.54 -13.77 -14.36
C SER A 112 -6.42 -14.96 -13.92
N GLN A 113 -5.86 -16.17 -13.83
CA GLN A 113 -6.60 -17.37 -13.41
C GLN A 113 -6.58 -17.62 -11.90
N ASP A 114 -5.45 -17.38 -11.24
CA ASP A 114 -5.24 -17.70 -9.82
C ASP A 114 -5.02 -16.48 -8.92
N GLY A 115 -4.86 -15.30 -9.53
CA GLY A 115 -4.67 -14.04 -8.83
C GLY A 115 -3.33 -13.96 -8.09
N LYS A 116 -2.39 -14.87 -8.38
CA LYS A 116 -1.10 -14.89 -7.68
C LYS A 116 -0.16 -13.84 -8.27
N LEU A 117 0.58 -13.17 -7.41
CA LEU A 117 1.66 -12.29 -7.84
C LEU A 117 2.75 -13.13 -8.50
N GLN A 118 3.09 -12.79 -9.73
CA GLN A 118 4.10 -13.49 -10.53
C GLN A 118 5.39 -12.67 -10.63
N GLU A 119 5.28 -11.35 -10.71
CA GLU A 119 6.42 -10.47 -10.97
C GLU A 119 6.21 -9.07 -10.36
N ILE A 120 7.29 -8.50 -9.84
CA ILE A 120 7.39 -7.09 -9.43
C ILE A 120 8.42 -6.43 -10.34
N ILE A 121 8.01 -5.42 -11.08
CA ILE A 121 8.88 -4.62 -11.93
C ILE A 121 9.00 -3.23 -11.31
N GLN A 122 10.23 -2.86 -10.95
CA GLN A 122 10.56 -1.55 -10.38
C GLN A 122 11.13 -0.63 -11.46
N ALA A 123 10.94 0.68 -11.29
CA ALA A 123 11.67 1.65 -12.10
C ALA A 123 13.18 1.55 -11.83
N ARG A 124 13.99 1.78 -12.87
CA ARG A 124 15.44 1.84 -12.77
C ARG A 124 15.87 3.22 -12.25
N ASP A 125 17.05 3.31 -11.64
CA ASP A 125 17.56 4.57 -11.11
C ASP A 125 18.29 5.44 -12.15
N GLY A 126 18.45 6.72 -11.82
CA GLY A 126 19.28 7.65 -12.58
C GLY A 126 18.73 7.98 -13.97
N SER A 127 19.60 7.97 -14.99
CA SER A 127 19.20 8.28 -16.37
C SER A 127 18.22 7.27 -16.98
N GLU A 128 18.13 6.07 -16.39
CA GLU A 128 17.25 5.00 -16.84
C GLU A 128 15.84 5.08 -16.24
N TYR A 129 15.61 6.01 -15.31
CA TYR A 129 14.31 6.17 -14.63
C TYR A 129 13.17 6.40 -15.61
N ALA A 130 13.15 7.53 -16.31
CA ALA A 130 12.06 7.85 -17.24
C ALA A 130 11.90 6.82 -18.38
N PRO A 131 12.99 6.32 -19.02
CA PRO A 131 12.89 5.23 -19.97
C PRO A 131 12.24 3.95 -19.41
N SER A 132 12.59 3.55 -18.18
CA SER A 132 12.02 2.35 -17.55
C SER A 132 10.55 2.49 -17.20
N VAL A 133 10.10 3.69 -16.81
CA VAL A 133 8.68 3.96 -16.56
C VAL A 133 7.88 3.94 -17.86
N LEU A 134 8.43 4.45 -18.96
CA LEU A 134 7.81 4.35 -20.29
C LEU A 134 7.68 2.90 -20.75
N GLU A 135 8.72 2.08 -20.52
CA GLU A 135 8.70 0.64 -20.78
C GLU A 135 7.61 -0.07 -19.95
N MET A 136 7.52 0.26 -18.66
CA MET A 136 6.50 -0.26 -17.74
C MET A 136 5.07 0.04 -18.22
N ALA A 137 4.87 1.22 -18.78
CA ALA A 137 3.60 1.68 -19.37
C ALA A 137 3.35 1.17 -20.81
N GLY A 138 4.18 0.25 -21.32
CA GLY A 138 4.01 -0.30 -22.68
C GLY A 138 4.22 0.73 -23.79
N GLY A 139 4.99 1.79 -23.54
CA GLY A 139 5.19 2.89 -24.47
C GLY A 139 4.11 3.97 -24.46
N ASP A 140 3.08 3.86 -23.60
CA ASP A 140 2.10 4.92 -23.42
C ASP A 140 2.70 6.07 -22.61
N LYS A 141 3.01 7.16 -23.33
CA LYS A 141 3.61 8.36 -22.76
C LYS A 141 2.74 9.03 -21.69
N LYS A 142 1.42 9.09 -21.89
CA LYS A 142 0.52 9.76 -20.93
C LYS A 142 0.43 8.96 -19.65
N LEU A 143 0.35 7.64 -19.77
CA LEU A 143 0.34 6.76 -18.61
C LEU A 143 1.67 6.78 -17.85
N ALA A 144 2.79 6.83 -18.58
CA ALA A 144 4.10 6.99 -17.99
C ALA A 144 4.23 8.33 -17.24
N ASP A 145 3.76 9.43 -17.83
CA ASP A 145 3.73 10.74 -17.17
C ASP A 145 2.90 10.68 -15.88
N SER A 146 1.70 10.09 -15.92
CA SER A 146 0.86 9.89 -14.72
C SER A 146 1.48 8.98 -13.66
N LEU A 147 2.33 8.03 -14.05
CA LEU A 147 3.08 7.20 -13.10
C LEU A 147 4.26 7.95 -12.47
N MET A 148 4.85 8.91 -13.17
CA MET A 148 5.94 9.73 -12.63
C MET A 148 5.43 10.89 -11.78
N GLU A 149 4.15 11.26 -11.93
CA GLU A 149 3.47 12.20 -11.04
C GLU A 149 3.36 11.59 -9.64
N ARG A 150 4.07 12.20 -8.68
CA ARG A 150 3.93 11.82 -7.27
C ARG A 150 2.45 11.98 -6.89
N PRO A 151 1.85 11.01 -6.18
CA PRO A 151 0.49 11.12 -5.65
C PRO A 151 0.31 12.36 -4.77
N ASP A 152 -0.93 12.62 -4.37
CA ASP A 152 -1.24 13.60 -3.33
C ASP A 152 -0.46 13.31 -2.04
N SER A 153 0.73 13.92 -1.92
CA SER A 153 1.01 14.85 -0.85
C SER A 153 0.64 14.35 0.53
N GLN A 154 -0.51 14.85 0.94
CA GLN A 154 -1.12 14.64 2.23
C GLN A 154 -1.69 13.23 2.34
N LYS A 155 -2.47 12.80 1.33
CA LYS A 155 -3.13 11.50 1.36
C LYS A 155 -2.13 10.35 1.45
N ASP A 156 -1.04 10.44 0.70
CA ASP A 156 0.02 9.42 0.65
C ASP A 156 0.75 9.34 2.00
N TYR A 157 1.03 10.50 2.62
CA TYR A 157 1.64 10.53 3.95
C TYR A 157 0.69 10.05 5.06
N ASP A 158 -0.59 10.42 5.01
CA ASP A 158 -1.62 9.93 5.93
C ASP A 158 -1.67 8.40 5.90
N GLN A 159 -1.73 7.81 4.69
CA GLN A 159 -1.75 6.35 4.50
C GLN A 159 -0.48 5.70 5.07
N LEU A 160 0.70 6.28 4.81
CA LEU A 160 1.95 5.80 5.36
C LEU A 160 1.92 5.79 6.90
N MET A 161 1.47 6.88 7.52
CA MET A 161 1.42 7.01 8.98
C MET A 161 0.39 6.07 9.61
N GLU A 162 -0.76 5.87 8.96
CA GLU A 162 -1.76 4.88 9.39
C GLU A 162 -1.21 3.45 9.30
N SER A 163 -0.48 3.14 8.23
CA SER A 163 0.22 1.86 8.05
C SER A 163 1.27 1.61 9.15
N LEU A 164 2.06 2.64 9.49
CA LEU A 164 3.02 2.58 10.60
C LEU A 164 2.33 2.32 11.95
N ALA A 165 1.24 3.05 12.24
CA ALA A 165 0.49 2.88 13.48
C ALA A 165 -0.14 1.48 13.59
N GLN A 166 -0.61 0.92 12.48
CA GLN A 166 -1.13 -0.45 12.43
C GLN A 166 -0.04 -1.49 12.67
N ASP A 167 1.13 -1.34 12.05
CA ASP A 167 2.27 -2.26 12.26
C ASP A 167 2.79 -2.20 13.70
N ALA A 168 2.96 -1.00 14.26
CA ALA A 168 3.33 -0.79 15.66
C ALA A 168 2.32 -1.48 16.62
N LYS A 169 1.02 -1.29 16.38
CA LYS A 169 -0.04 -1.92 17.17
C LYS A 169 -0.03 -3.45 17.04
N ALA A 170 0.14 -3.98 15.82
CA ALA A 170 0.18 -5.42 15.58
C ALA A 170 1.37 -6.09 16.29
N LYS A 171 2.48 -5.37 16.43
CA LYS A 171 3.68 -5.81 17.17
C LYS A 171 3.61 -5.54 18.68
N GLY A 172 2.52 -4.97 19.18
CA GLY A 172 2.33 -4.67 20.60
C GLY A 172 3.21 -3.56 21.14
N LEU A 173 3.68 -2.63 20.28
CA LEU A 173 4.44 -1.48 20.74
C LEU A 173 3.55 -0.58 21.61
N GLU A 174 4.07 -0.16 22.76
CA GLU A 174 3.40 0.78 23.67
C GLU A 174 4.07 2.17 23.60
N GLY A 175 3.35 3.21 24.01
CA GLY A 175 3.90 4.57 24.15
C GLY A 175 4.29 5.27 22.84
N PHE A 176 3.73 4.85 21.71
CA PHE A 176 4.08 5.38 20.39
C PHE A 176 3.13 6.48 19.87
N ASN A 177 1.97 6.63 20.51
CA ASN A 177 0.95 7.64 20.20
C ASN A 177 0.87 8.65 21.33
N HIS A 178 0.91 9.93 20.98
CA HIS A 178 0.97 11.05 21.92
C HIS A 178 -0.10 12.09 21.64
N LYS A 179 -0.43 12.88 22.66
CA LYS A 179 -0.97 14.22 22.42
C LYS A 179 0.17 15.14 22.00
N ILE A 180 -0.14 16.14 21.18
CA ILE A 180 0.86 17.07 20.64
C ILE A 180 1.71 17.77 21.72
N ASP A 181 1.15 18.02 22.91
CA ASP A 181 1.80 18.67 24.05
C ASP A 181 2.41 17.67 25.07
N GLN A 182 2.41 16.38 24.73
CA GLN A 182 2.88 15.28 25.60
C GLN A 182 3.93 14.39 24.92
N ILE A 183 4.54 14.86 23.83
CA ILE A 183 5.59 14.12 23.13
C ILE A 183 6.84 14.09 24.01
N PRO A 184 7.41 12.90 24.30
CA PRO A 184 8.59 12.76 25.14
C PRO A 184 9.75 13.63 24.65
N GLY A 185 10.28 14.44 25.56
CA GLY A 185 11.37 15.36 25.26
C GLY A 185 10.94 16.64 24.56
N TYR A 186 9.65 16.88 24.26
CA TYR A 186 9.13 18.09 23.60
C TYR A 186 7.97 18.77 24.37
N GLU A 187 7.86 18.53 25.67
CA GLU A 187 6.72 18.96 26.49
C GLU A 187 6.73 20.46 26.84
N LYS A 188 7.91 21.09 26.82
CA LYS A 188 8.12 22.49 27.23
C LYS A 188 9.16 23.19 26.37
N ASP A 189 9.05 24.52 26.33
CA ASP A 189 9.97 25.42 25.65
C ASP A 189 10.20 25.04 24.19
N VAL A 190 9.09 24.71 23.51
CA VAL A 190 9.04 24.34 22.10
C VAL A 190 8.32 25.41 21.28
N ILE A 191 8.58 25.38 19.99
CA ILE A 191 7.78 26.09 18.99
C ILE A 191 6.97 25.07 18.18
N TYR A 192 5.85 25.52 17.63
CA TYR A 192 4.99 24.72 16.75
C TYR A 192 4.90 25.40 15.40
N ILE A 193 5.29 24.69 14.35
CA ILE A 193 5.27 25.16 12.96
C ILE A 193 4.21 24.34 12.21
N LYS A 194 3.16 25.02 11.76
CA LYS A 194 1.98 24.42 11.11
C LYS A 194 1.88 24.76 9.62
N THR A 195 2.82 25.55 9.13
CA THR A 195 2.88 26.05 7.76
C THR A 195 4.34 26.20 7.38
N GLY A 196 4.64 26.06 6.09
CA GLY A 196 6.00 26.19 5.56
C GLY A 196 6.10 25.59 4.16
N PRO A 197 7.18 25.89 3.42
CA PRO A 197 7.33 25.43 2.04
C PRO A 197 7.42 23.90 1.92
N ASN A 198 7.96 23.24 2.95
CA ASN A 198 8.11 21.78 3.01
C ASN A 198 7.07 21.11 3.93
N HIS A 199 6.04 21.86 4.36
CA HIS A 199 5.06 21.37 5.31
C HIS A 199 4.08 20.38 4.66
N ILE A 200 3.93 19.20 5.25
CA ILE A 200 2.90 18.22 4.86
C ILE A 200 1.61 18.56 5.60
N PRO A 201 0.50 18.88 4.91
CA PRO A 201 -0.75 19.21 5.58
C PRO A 201 -1.21 18.11 6.55
N GLY A 202 -1.65 18.50 7.74
CA GLY A 202 -2.08 17.55 8.78
C GLY A 202 -0.97 17.14 9.75
N THR A 203 0.26 17.59 9.54
CA THR A 203 1.36 17.46 10.50
C THR A 203 1.57 18.75 11.30
N VAL A 204 2.43 18.71 12.31
CA VAL A 204 2.98 19.88 13.00
C VAL A 204 4.45 19.60 13.26
N GLU A 205 5.33 20.48 12.78
CA GLU A 205 6.76 20.43 13.13
C GLU A 205 6.96 21.07 14.50
N ILE A 206 7.72 20.40 15.37
CA ILE A 206 7.93 20.79 16.77
C ILE A 206 9.43 20.78 17.04
N ALA A 207 9.97 21.92 17.46
CA ALA A 207 11.37 22.05 17.78
C ALA A 207 11.56 22.73 19.13
N LYS A 208 12.70 22.44 19.77
CA LYS A 208 13.14 23.20 20.94
C LYS A 208 13.37 24.65 20.54
N LYS A 209 12.80 25.57 21.31
CA LYS A 209 12.89 27.01 21.01
C LYS A 209 14.34 27.48 20.94
N ALA A 210 15.17 27.04 21.89
CA ALA A 210 16.59 27.41 21.92
C ALA A 210 17.34 26.93 20.67
N ASP A 211 17.13 25.68 20.25
CA ASP A 211 17.77 25.10 19.07
C ASP A 211 17.30 25.80 17.79
N TYR A 212 16.01 26.13 17.71
CA TYR A 212 15.44 26.87 16.59
C TYR A 212 16.01 28.29 16.49
N ASP A 213 16.04 29.04 17.61
CA ASP A 213 16.59 30.39 17.64
C ASP A 213 18.09 30.38 17.26
N GLN A 214 18.85 29.39 17.73
CA GLN A 214 20.26 29.21 17.41
C GLN A 214 20.47 28.86 15.92
N ALA A 215 19.61 28.04 15.34
CA ALA A 215 19.63 27.76 13.91
C ALA A 215 19.28 29.02 13.11
N LYS A 216 18.18 29.72 13.44
CA LYS A 216 17.76 30.96 12.76
C LYS A 216 18.86 32.04 12.79
N ALA A 217 19.60 32.17 13.88
CA ALA A 217 20.72 33.13 13.98
C ALA A 217 21.91 32.84 13.04
N ARG A 218 22.03 31.62 12.51
CA ARG A 218 23.10 31.20 11.60
C ARG A 218 22.71 31.30 10.12
N LEU A 219 21.47 31.68 9.82
CA LEU A 219 21.00 31.87 8.45
C LEU A 219 21.88 32.85 7.68
N GLY A 220 22.29 32.45 6.48
CA GLY A 220 23.20 33.24 5.63
C GLY A 220 24.67 33.20 6.03
N THR A 221 25.03 32.51 7.12
CA THR A 221 26.43 32.33 7.55
C THR A 221 26.98 30.92 7.32
N GLU A 222 26.09 29.92 7.24
CA GLU A 222 26.42 28.51 6.97
C GLU A 222 25.74 28.03 5.68
N ASN A 223 26.37 27.08 4.97
CA ASN A 223 25.86 26.55 3.69
C ASN A 223 24.52 25.81 3.84
N TRP A 224 24.27 25.15 4.97
CA TRP A 224 23.01 24.47 5.25
C TRP A 224 22.69 24.59 6.74
N THR A 225 21.81 25.54 7.06
CA THR A 225 21.31 25.74 8.43
C THR A 225 20.12 24.83 8.65
N TYR A 226 20.12 24.07 9.74
CA TYR A 226 19.00 23.22 10.14
C TYR A 226 18.84 23.17 11.66
N CYS A 227 17.66 22.77 12.11
CA CYS A 227 17.30 22.51 13.50
C CYS A 227 16.69 21.11 13.61
N PRO A 228 17.19 20.23 14.50
CA PRO A 228 16.50 18.99 14.84
C PRO A 228 15.08 19.27 15.33
N SER A 229 14.12 18.47 14.86
CA SER A 229 12.70 18.62 15.21
C SER A 229 12.02 17.26 15.31
N VAL A 230 10.75 17.29 15.71
CA VAL A 230 9.82 16.18 15.58
C VAL A 230 8.66 16.62 14.69
N CYS A 231 8.34 15.80 13.70
CA CYS A 231 7.11 15.89 12.93
C CYS A 231 6.01 15.11 13.65
N TYR A 232 5.00 15.81 14.15
CA TYR A 232 3.82 15.20 14.76
C TYR A 232 2.71 15.00 13.72
N HIS A 233 2.20 13.79 13.58
CA HIS A 233 1.09 13.51 12.69
C HIS A 233 -0.26 13.55 13.41
N GLY A 234 -1.11 14.50 13.04
CA GLY A 234 -2.33 14.83 13.78
C GLY A 234 -3.35 13.70 13.89
N LYS A 235 -3.47 12.84 12.86
CA LYS A 235 -4.47 11.76 12.83
C LYS A 235 -4.07 10.56 13.69
N THR A 236 -2.79 10.20 13.66
CA THR A 236 -2.29 8.97 14.31
C THR A 236 -1.60 9.22 15.64
N GLY A 237 -1.31 10.48 15.99
CA GLY A 237 -0.58 10.85 17.20
C GLY A 237 0.89 10.43 17.17
N LEU A 238 1.41 10.03 16.02
CA LEU A 238 2.80 9.61 15.87
C LEU A 238 3.74 10.81 15.92
N ALA A 239 4.88 10.63 16.57
CA ALA A 239 6.00 11.55 16.58
C ALA A 239 7.15 10.92 15.78
N LEU A 240 7.68 11.66 14.80
CA LEU A 240 8.77 11.22 13.94
C LEU A 240 9.95 12.18 14.04
N GLU A 241 11.18 11.69 14.12
CA GLU A 241 12.38 12.50 13.94
C GLU A 241 12.30 13.25 12.60
N SER A 242 12.58 14.55 12.65
CA SER A 242 12.54 15.44 11.50
C SER A 242 13.62 16.52 11.63
N ILE A 243 13.69 17.38 10.63
CA ILE A 243 14.51 18.59 10.66
C ILE A 243 13.70 19.77 10.11
N ILE A 244 13.99 20.95 10.63
CA ILE A 244 13.57 22.21 10.03
C ILE A 244 14.79 22.83 9.37
N ASP A 245 14.73 22.99 8.05
CA ASP A 245 15.77 23.63 7.24
C ASP A 245 15.27 24.86 6.47
N SER A 246 13.99 25.19 6.65
CA SER A 246 13.37 26.42 6.17
C SER A 246 12.82 27.21 7.34
N PHE A 247 13.32 28.43 7.49
CA PHE A 247 12.99 29.32 8.58
C PHE A 247 12.20 30.48 7.99
N GLU A 248 10.91 30.55 8.31
CA GLU A 248 10.13 31.74 7.97
C GLU A 248 10.57 32.92 8.83
N ASP A 249 10.54 34.12 8.25
CA ASP A 249 10.86 35.38 8.92
C ASP A 249 9.81 35.76 9.97
#